data_AF-K1T2N3-F1
#
_entry.id   AF-K1T2N3-F1
#
_cell.length_a   1.000
_cell.length_b   1.000
_cell.length_c   1.000
_cell.angle_alpha   90.00
_cell.angle_beta   90.00
_cell.angle_gamma   90.00
#
_symmetry.space_group_name_H-M   'P 1'
#
loop_
_entity.id
_entity.type
_entity.pdbx_description
1 polymer ?
#
loop_
_entity_poly.entity_id
_entity_poly.type
_entity_poly.pdbx_seq_one_letter_code
_entity_poly.pdbx_strand_id
1 'polypeptide(L)'
;MLSTHGIKTLFETRLTQLTSLASESQDETAFKNKLNDYLLSGPIYNPTAARQIKRLIDNDGKTIYEASTEQEIKIETISLLWKFLTNRIINEEISVDLWIDLYHQFDRLHHEEEELPDEKQVQQWMKRWPSGLNEDVRGIRRQNKERIISL
;
A
#
# COMPACT_ATOMS: atom_id res chain seq x y z
N MET A 1 -7.60 -14.69 -1.13
CA MET A 1 -6.61 -13.61 -0.93
C MET A 1 -5.38 -13.92 -1.76
N LEU A 2 -4.67 -12.90 -2.25
CA LEU A 2 -3.38 -13.11 -2.91
C LEU A 2 -2.36 -13.65 -1.89
N SER A 3 -1.50 -14.58 -2.30
CA SER A 3 -0.40 -15.07 -1.46
C SER A 3 0.84 -14.19 -1.59
N THR A 4 1.75 -14.27 -0.64
CA THR A 4 3.06 -13.59 -0.68
C THR A 4 3.85 -13.91 -1.96
N HIS A 5 3.78 -15.16 -2.42
CA HIS A 5 4.39 -15.55 -3.69
C HIS A 5 3.67 -14.92 -4.88
N GLY A 6 2.33 -14.93 -4.88
CA GLY A 6 1.54 -14.34 -5.96
C GLY A 6 1.79 -12.84 -6.12
N ILE A 7 1.87 -12.10 -5.01
CA ILE A 7 2.14 -10.65 -5.08
C ILE A 7 3.59 -10.39 -5.51
N LYS A 8 4.54 -11.23 -5.09
CA LYS A 8 5.93 -11.14 -5.56
C LYS A 8 6.03 -11.31 -7.08
N THR A 9 5.32 -12.28 -7.65
CA THR A 9 5.25 -12.47 -9.11
C THR A 9 4.69 -11.23 -9.82
N LEU A 10 3.73 -10.52 -9.22
CA LEU A 10 3.23 -9.27 -9.80
C LEU A 10 4.29 -8.17 -9.84
N PHE A 11 5.07 -8.01 -8.77
CA PHE A 11 6.22 -7.09 -8.79
C PHE A 11 7.21 -7.45 -9.91
N GLU A 12 7.60 -8.73 -9.99
CA GLU A 12 8.61 -9.21 -10.95
C GLU A 12 8.14 -9.14 -12.41
N THR A 13 6.84 -9.23 -12.67
CA THR A 13 6.30 -9.26 -14.04
C THR A 13 5.78 -7.90 -14.51
N ARG A 14 5.27 -7.05 -13.60
CA ARG A 14 4.62 -5.78 -13.95
C ARG A 14 5.40 -4.55 -13.52
N LEU A 15 6.20 -4.64 -12.45
CA LEU A 15 7.02 -3.54 -11.94
C LEU A 15 8.51 -3.86 -12.15
N THR A 16 8.87 -4.29 -13.36
CA THR A 16 10.21 -4.79 -13.71
C THR A 16 11.32 -3.79 -13.43
N GLN A 17 11.09 -2.50 -13.69
CA GLN A 17 12.03 -1.42 -13.38
C GLN A 17 12.31 -1.34 -11.88
N LEU A 18 11.27 -1.37 -11.04
CA LEU A 18 11.41 -1.37 -9.58
C LEU A 18 12.21 -2.58 -9.08
N THR A 19 11.91 -3.77 -9.64
CA THR A 19 12.66 -4.98 -9.28
C THR A 19 14.12 -4.95 -9.73
N SER A 20 14.43 -4.33 -10.89
CA SER A 20 15.80 -4.11 -11.34
C SER A 20 16.55 -3.20 -10.37
N LEU A 21 15.97 -2.05 -10.03
CA LEU A 21 16.56 -1.10 -9.08
C LEU A 21 16.86 -1.78 -7.74
N ALA A 22 15.95 -2.61 -7.21
CA ALA A 22 16.17 -3.35 -5.99
C ALA A 22 17.32 -4.36 -6.11
N SER A 23 17.36 -5.14 -7.19
CA SER A 23 18.38 -6.16 -7.42
C SER A 23 19.78 -5.59 -7.61
N GLU A 24 19.89 -4.42 -8.24
CA GLU A 24 21.14 -3.70 -8.46
C GLU A 24 21.57 -2.85 -7.25
N SER A 25 20.80 -2.86 -6.16
CA SER A 25 21.11 -2.11 -4.95
C SER A 25 21.79 -3.03 -3.94
N GLN A 26 22.95 -2.59 -3.43
CA GLN A 26 23.72 -3.35 -2.45
C GLN A 26 23.00 -3.44 -1.09
N ASP A 27 22.32 -2.36 -0.71
CA ASP A 27 21.61 -2.21 0.55
C ASP A 27 20.37 -1.31 0.41
N GLU A 28 19.64 -1.15 1.52
CA GLU A 28 18.44 -0.32 1.63
C GLU A 28 18.70 1.16 1.30
N THR A 29 19.89 1.68 1.62
CA THR A 29 20.24 3.09 1.36
C THR A 29 20.47 3.31 -0.13
N ALA A 30 21.23 2.42 -0.78
CA ALA A 30 21.44 2.43 -2.21
C ALA A 30 20.11 2.32 -2.97
N PHE A 31 19.21 1.45 -2.51
CA PHE A 31 17.88 1.32 -3.10
C PHE A 31 17.06 2.60 -2.99
N LYS A 32 17.00 3.22 -1.80
CA LYS A 32 16.31 4.50 -1.60
C LYS A 32 16.85 5.61 -2.50
N ASN A 33 18.17 5.69 -2.68
CA ASN A 33 18.78 6.69 -3.55
C ASN A 33 18.39 6.48 -5.02
N LYS A 34 18.57 5.24 -5.52
CA LYS A 34 18.15 4.88 -6.88
C LYS A 34 16.67 5.13 -7.12
N LEU A 35 15.84 4.86 -6.12
CA LEU A 35 14.40 5.09 -6.21
C LEU A 35 14.06 6.59 -6.24
N ASN A 36 14.76 7.44 -5.47
CA ASN A 36 14.62 8.89 -5.60
C ASN A 36 14.98 9.38 -7.00
N ASP A 37 16.09 8.89 -7.57
CA ASP A 37 16.51 9.25 -8.94
C ASP A 37 15.48 8.81 -9.97
N TYR A 38 14.93 7.61 -9.80
CA TYR A 38 13.84 7.09 -10.63
C TYR A 38 12.59 7.98 -10.55
N LEU A 39 12.22 8.48 -9.37
CA LEU A 39 11.08 9.38 -9.21
C LEU A 39 11.27 10.75 -9.90
N LEU A 40 12.52 11.15 -10.20
CA LEU A 40 12.83 12.41 -10.87
C LEU A 40 12.95 12.27 -12.39
N SER A 41 13.29 11.07 -12.88
CA SER A 41 13.70 10.84 -14.28
C SER A 41 12.91 9.76 -15.01
N GLY A 42 12.08 8.99 -14.30
CA GLY A 42 11.30 7.89 -14.86
C GLY A 42 10.07 8.34 -15.64
N PRO A 43 9.48 7.45 -16.46
CA PRO A 43 8.21 7.68 -17.15
C PRO A 43 7.05 7.62 -16.15
N ILE A 44 6.82 8.73 -15.46
CA ILE A 44 5.79 8.89 -14.44
C ILE A 44 4.59 9.63 -15.03
N TYR A 45 3.44 8.96 -15.02
CA TYR A 45 2.18 9.53 -15.49
C TYR A 45 1.37 10.13 -14.33
N ASN A 46 1.69 9.75 -13.08
CA ASN A 46 0.99 10.20 -11.89
C ASN A 46 1.90 10.93 -10.88
N PRO A 47 1.95 12.28 -10.89
CA PRO A 47 2.80 13.05 -9.99
C PRO A 47 2.36 12.96 -8.52
N THR A 48 1.08 12.67 -8.24
CA THR A 48 0.60 12.46 -6.88
C THR A 48 1.10 11.14 -6.31
N ALA A 49 1.09 10.06 -7.10
CA ALA A 49 1.69 8.79 -6.70
C ALA A 49 3.19 8.95 -6.43
N ALA A 50 3.92 9.69 -7.28
CA ALA A 50 5.34 9.99 -7.04
C ALA A 50 5.58 10.74 -5.72
N ARG A 51 4.77 11.75 -5.40
CA ARG A 51 4.85 12.47 -4.11
C ARG A 51 4.56 11.55 -2.91
N GLN A 52 3.64 10.60 -3.05
CA GLN A 52 3.34 9.64 -1.99
C GLN A 52 4.49 8.66 -1.76
N ILE A 53 5.07 8.11 -2.83
CA ILE A 53 6.25 7.23 -2.71
C ILE A 53 7.44 8.01 -2.14
N LYS A 54 7.65 9.26 -2.56
CA LYS A 54 8.68 10.13 -2.00
C LYS A 54 8.52 10.29 -0.48
N ARG A 55 7.29 10.48 0.01
CA ARG A 55 6.99 10.53 1.45
C ARG A 55 7.31 9.23 2.18
N LEU A 56 7.08 8.07 1.55
CA LEU A 56 7.48 6.80 2.15
C LEU A 56 9.00 6.74 2.30
N ILE A 57 9.75 7.10 1.25
CA ILE A 57 11.22 7.15 1.27
C ILE A 57 11.73 8.12 2.36
N ASP A 58 11.15 9.32 2.45
CA ASP A 58 11.58 10.36 3.38
C ASP A 58 11.30 10.02 4.85
N ASN A 59 10.35 9.13 5.12
CA ASN A 59 10.03 8.70 6.48
C ASN A 59 10.67 7.35 6.85
N ASP A 60 11.15 6.60 5.87
CA ASP A 60 11.83 5.34 6.09
C ASP A 60 13.13 5.53 6.89
N GLY A 61 13.24 4.81 8.01
CA GLY A 61 14.30 4.89 9.00
C GLY A 61 13.99 5.81 10.19
N LYS A 62 12.91 6.60 10.17
CA LYS A 62 12.50 7.43 11.31
C LYS A 62 11.84 6.60 12.41
N THR A 63 12.05 7.01 13.65
CA THR A 63 11.34 6.46 14.81
C THR A 63 10.21 7.40 15.21
N ILE A 64 9.02 6.84 15.46
CA ILE A 64 7.85 7.55 15.98
C ILE A 64 7.43 6.93 17.32
N TYR A 65 6.84 7.74 18.19
CA TYR A 65 6.21 7.25 19.40
C TYR A 65 4.74 6.94 19.11
N GLU A 66 4.33 5.68 19.28
CA GLU A 66 2.95 5.23 19.11
C GLU A 66 2.24 5.27 20.46
N ALA A 67 1.27 6.18 20.58
CA ALA A 67 0.67 6.51 21.87
C ALA A 67 -0.28 5.43 22.42
N SER A 68 -0.83 4.55 21.57
CA SER A 68 -1.79 3.52 22.01
C SER A 68 -1.11 2.32 22.68
N THR A 69 0.11 2.02 22.27
CA THR A 69 0.96 0.93 22.75
C THR A 69 2.12 1.43 23.59
N GLU A 70 2.33 2.75 23.63
CA GLU A 70 3.43 3.43 24.34
C GLU A 70 4.81 2.94 23.89
N GLN A 71 4.92 2.59 22.60
CA GLN A 71 6.14 2.04 22.02
C GLN A 71 6.76 2.96 20.98
N GLU A 72 8.08 2.91 20.90
CA GLU A 72 8.81 3.46 19.76
C GLU A 72 8.71 2.48 18.58
N ILE A 73 8.21 2.99 17.46
CA ILE A 73 8.11 2.23 16.21
C ILE A 73 9.04 2.85 15.19
N LYS A 74 9.95 2.03 14.63
CA LYS A 74 10.77 2.41 13.49
C LYS A 74 9.99 2.19 12.21
N ILE A 75 9.89 3.22 11.37
CA ILE A 75 9.31 3.12 10.04
C ILE A 75 10.33 2.46 9.12
N GLU A 76 9.99 1.33 8.51
CA GLU A 76 10.89 0.56 7.64
C GLU A 76 10.22 0.16 6.31
N THR A 77 9.16 0.87 5.89
CA THR A 77 8.33 0.50 4.73
C THR A 77 9.12 0.24 3.43
N ILE A 78 10.05 1.13 3.07
CA ILE A 78 10.85 0.99 1.84
C ILE A 78 12.03 0.04 2.05
N SER A 79 12.61 0.01 3.24
CA SER A 79 13.61 -0.99 3.64
C SER A 79 13.06 -2.42 3.54
N LEU A 80 11.84 -2.63 4.04
CA LEU A 80 11.12 -3.89 3.97
C LEU A 80 10.77 -4.26 2.53
N LEU A 81 10.36 -3.29 1.70
CA LEU A 81 10.15 -3.54 0.27
C LEU A 81 11.43 -4.04 -0.42
N TRP A 82 12.57 -3.42 -0.16
CA TRP A 82 13.85 -3.88 -0.72
C TRP A 82 14.17 -5.31 -0.30
N LYS A 83 14.05 -5.63 1.00
CA LYS A 83 14.25 -6.98 1.51
C LYS A 83 13.29 -7.98 0.85
N PHE A 84 12.02 -7.60 0.69
CA PHE A 84 11.00 -8.42 0.06
C PHE A 84 11.36 -8.73 -1.40
N LEU A 85 11.71 -7.71 -2.18
CA LEU A 85 12.10 -7.87 -3.58
C LEU A 85 13.37 -8.72 -3.74
N THR A 86 14.35 -8.56 -2.83
CA THR A 86 15.65 -9.24 -2.90
C THR A 86 15.73 -10.58 -2.16
N ASN A 87 14.60 -11.11 -1.65
CA ASN A 87 14.55 -12.37 -0.87
C ASN A 87 15.39 -12.32 0.43
N ARG A 88 15.45 -11.17 1.09
CA ARG A 88 16.20 -10.94 2.34
C ARG A 88 15.32 -10.74 3.58
N ILE A 89 14.03 -11.03 3.48
CA ILE A 89 13.13 -11.05 4.65
C ILE A 89 13.51 -12.28 5.49
N ILE A 90 13.89 -12.08 6.75
CA ILE A 90 14.27 -13.15 7.68
C ILE A 90 13.34 -13.07 8.90
N ASN A 91 12.50 -14.09 9.09
CA ASN A 91 11.72 -14.31 10.33
C ASN A 91 10.78 -13.18 10.79
N GLU A 92 10.33 -12.32 9.89
CA GLU A 92 9.31 -11.30 10.19
C GLU A 92 7.94 -11.79 9.68
N GLU A 93 6.95 -11.94 10.57
CA GLU A 93 5.55 -12.14 10.19
C GLU A 93 4.98 -10.84 9.61
N ILE A 94 5.33 -10.55 8.35
CA ILE A 94 4.80 -9.38 7.65
C ILE A 94 3.52 -9.78 6.92
N SER A 95 2.45 -9.03 7.18
CA SER A 95 1.19 -9.24 6.46
C SER A 95 1.39 -9.05 4.96
N VAL A 96 0.81 -9.97 4.18
CA VAL A 96 0.75 -9.86 2.71
C VAL A 96 0.07 -8.56 2.26
N ASP A 97 -0.79 -7.98 3.09
CA ASP A 97 -1.50 -6.73 2.79
C ASP A 97 -0.54 -5.55 2.61
N LEU A 98 0.60 -5.53 3.31
CA LEU A 98 1.64 -4.52 3.10
C LEU A 98 2.17 -4.57 1.66
N TRP A 99 2.44 -5.76 1.14
CA TRP A 99 2.95 -5.94 -0.21
C TRP A 99 1.90 -5.62 -1.27
N ILE A 100 0.64 -5.93 -0.99
CA ILE A 100 -0.48 -5.57 -1.86
C ILE A 100 -0.63 -4.05 -1.93
N ASP A 101 -0.60 -3.37 -0.79
CA ASP A 101 -0.69 -1.90 -0.74
C ASP A 101 0.48 -1.26 -1.48
N LEU A 102 1.72 -1.69 -1.20
CA LEU A 102 2.90 -1.18 -1.90
C LEU A 102 2.85 -1.46 -3.41
N TYR A 103 2.43 -2.64 -3.83
CA TYR A 103 2.28 -2.94 -5.25
C TYR A 103 1.36 -1.92 -5.93
N HIS A 104 0.19 -1.65 -5.35
CA HIS A 104 -0.76 -0.69 -5.91
C HIS A 104 -0.26 0.76 -5.84
N GLN A 105 0.48 1.15 -4.80
CA GLN A 105 1.08 2.48 -4.74
C GLN A 105 2.09 2.71 -5.88
N PHE A 106 2.92 1.70 -6.20
CA PHE A 106 3.88 1.79 -7.29
C PHE A 106 3.23 1.64 -8.67
N ASP A 107 2.24 0.75 -8.83
CA ASP A 107 1.48 0.57 -10.07
C ASP A 107 0.81 1.88 -10.53
N ARG A 108 0.38 2.71 -9.58
CA ARG A 108 -0.19 4.04 -9.86
C ARG A 108 0.78 5.02 -10.52
N LEU A 109 2.10 4.81 -10.46
CA LEU A 109 3.05 5.65 -11.21
C LEU A 109 2.82 5.59 -12.73
N HIS A 110 2.28 4.47 -13.20
CA HIS A 110 2.13 4.14 -14.62
C HIS A 110 0.71 4.31 -15.16
N HIS A 111 -0.22 4.76 -14.31
CA HIS A 111 -1.61 4.97 -14.66
C HIS A 111 -1.99 6.42 -14.39
N GLU A 112 -2.90 6.96 -15.19
CA GLU A 112 -3.46 8.30 -14.93
C GLU A 112 -4.14 8.32 -13.55
N GLU A 113 -4.27 9.51 -12.97
CA GLU A 113 -5.01 9.69 -11.73
C GLU A 113 -6.46 9.23 -11.96
N GLU A 114 -6.95 8.26 -11.16
CA GLU A 114 -8.35 7.87 -11.25
C GLU A 114 -9.23 9.10 -11.02
N GLU A 115 -10.10 9.39 -11.98
CA GLU A 115 -11.06 10.47 -11.83
C GLU A 115 -11.99 10.13 -10.65
N LEU A 116 -12.01 11.02 -9.66
CA LEU A 116 -12.97 10.91 -8.57
C LEU A 116 -14.39 10.97 -9.16
N PRO A 117 -15.32 10.14 -8.66
CA PRO A 117 -16.70 10.15 -9.14
C PRO A 117 -17.30 11.55 -8.92
N ASP A 118 -17.98 12.07 -9.94
CA ASP A 118 -18.70 13.33 -9.81
C ASP A 118 -19.92 13.19 -8.89
N GLU A 119 -20.54 14.32 -8.53
CA GLU A 119 -21.72 14.32 -7.64
C GLU A 119 -22.85 13.41 -8.18
N LYS A 120 -23.06 13.39 -9.50
CA LYS A 120 -24.13 12.60 -10.11
C LYS A 120 -23.84 11.09 -9.99
N GLN A 121 -22.59 10.70 -10.17
CA GLN A 121 -22.11 9.33 -10.03
C GLN A 121 -22.21 8.88 -8.57
N VAL A 122 -21.81 9.72 -7.61
CA VAL A 122 -22.01 9.47 -6.19
C VAL A 122 -23.51 9.30 -5.87
N GLN A 123 -24.38 10.18 -6.38
CA GLN A 123 -25.83 10.03 -6.20
C GLN A 123 -26.39 8.75 -6.82
N GLN A 124 -25.91 8.32 -7.98
CA GLN A 124 -26.28 7.02 -8.56
C GLN A 124 -25.84 5.85 -7.69
N TRP A 125 -24.63 5.88 -7.14
CA TRP A 125 -24.15 4.85 -6.22
C TRP A 125 -24.94 4.81 -4.92
N MET A 126 -25.36 5.97 -4.38
CA MET A 126 -26.25 6.03 -3.23
C MET A 126 -27.62 5.40 -3.53
N LYS A 127 -28.15 5.52 -4.76
CA LYS A 127 -29.39 4.83 -5.15
C LYS A 127 -29.26 3.31 -5.13
N ARG A 128 -28.06 2.75 -5.34
CA ARG A 128 -27.80 1.30 -5.26
C ARG A 128 -28.12 0.74 -3.87
N TRP A 129 -27.95 1.55 -2.84
CA TRP A 129 -28.30 1.20 -1.46
C TRP A 129 -29.19 2.30 -0.87
N PRO A 130 -30.52 2.27 -1.07
CA PRO A 130 -31.43 3.32 -0.62
C PRO A 130 -31.35 3.62 0.89
N SER A 131 -30.99 2.63 1.71
CA SER A 131 -30.75 2.77 3.15
C SER A 131 -29.32 3.20 3.51
N GLY A 132 -28.47 3.53 2.53
CA GLY A 132 -27.05 3.84 2.69
C GLY A 132 -26.14 2.66 3.06
N LEU A 133 -26.68 1.44 3.12
CA LEU A 133 -25.96 0.25 3.55
C LEU A 133 -26.36 -0.96 2.71
N ASN A 134 -25.37 -1.79 2.39
CA ASN A 134 -25.57 -3.12 1.83
C ASN A 134 -26.40 -3.99 2.79
N GLU A 135 -27.29 -4.81 2.24
CA GLU A 135 -28.18 -5.69 3.00
C GLU A 135 -27.42 -6.69 3.90
N ASP A 136 -26.31 -7.24 3.41
CA ASP A 136 -25.44 -8.13 4.19
C ASP A 136 -24.81 -7.40 5.39
N VAL A 137 -24.36 -6.16 5.16
CA VAL A 137 -23.80 -5.29 6.21
C VAL A 137 -24.86 -4.95 7.25
N ARG A 138 -26.12 -4.74 6.84
CA ARG A 138 -27.25 -4.55 7.77
C ARG A 138 -27.53 -5.81 8.58
N GLY A 139 -27.46 -6.98 7.95
CA GLY A 139 -27.58 -8.28 8.62
C GLY A 139 -26.54 -8.45 9.72
N ILE A 140 -25.26 -8.23 9.39
CA ILE A 140 -24.14 -8.28 10.35
C ILE A 140 -24.33 -7.27 11.47
N ARG A 141 -24.74 -6.03 11.17
CA ARG A 141 -24.99 -5.00 12.19
C ARG A 141 -26.13 -5.38 13.12
N ARG A 142 -27.20 -6.01 12.61
CA ARG A 142 -28.32 -6.47 13.44
C ARG A 142 -27.86 -7.58 14.40
N GLN A 143 -27.12 -8.56 13.90
CA GLN A 143 -26.54 -9.63 14.72
C GLN A 143 -25.58 -9.09 15.79
N ASN A 144 -24.70 -8.15 15.42
CA ASN A 144 -23.80 -7.51 16.38
C ASN A 144 -24.55 -6.70 17.44
N LYS A 145 -25.62 -5.99 17.05
CA LYS A 145 -26.46 -5.25 17.99
C LYS A 145 -27.17 -6.19 18.97
N GLU A 146 -27.75 -7.28 18.49
CA GLU A 146 -28.38 -8.29 19.35
C GLU A 146 -27.36 -8.87 20.33
N ARG A 147 -26.17 -9.25 19.85
CA ARG A 147 -25.07 -9.75 20.70
C ARG A 147 -24.65 -8.75 21.78
N ILE A 148 -24.57 -7.46 21.47
CA ILE A 148 -24.16 -6.41 22.42
C ILE A 148 -25.25 -6.13 23.45
N ILE A 149 -26.52 -6.14 23.05
CA ILE A 149 -27.65 -5.85 23.95
C ILE A 149 -27.98 -7.07 24.85
N SER A 150 -27.65 -8.28 24.40
CA SER A 150 -27.82 -9.51 25.18
C SER A 150 -26.68 -9.80 26.18
N LEU A 151 -25.66 -8.94 26.24
CA LEU A 151 -24.57 -8.98 27.22
C LEU A 151 -24.91 -8.08 28.41
#